data_AF-A0A7V5U1M8-F1
#
_entry.id   AF-A0A7V5U1M8-F1
#
_cell.length_a   1.000
_cell.length_b   1.000
_cell.length_c   1.000
_cell.angle_alpha   90.00
_cell.angle_beta   90.00
_cell.angle_gamma   90.00
#
_symmetry.space_group_name_H-M   'P 1'
#
loop_
_entity.id
_entity.type
_entity.pdbx_description
1 polymer ?
#
loop_
_entity_poly.entity_id
_entity_poly.type
_entity_poly.pdbx_seq_one_letter_code
_entity_poly.pdbx_strand_id
1 'polypeptide(L)'
;DQAPEDPIFPYLSYGEIKSENISADGMVLFAHTMSLHVWSRYAGRAEVLQIMDAVATVLDKSRLTLSGSQLVSAHVLFADTFRAQDGHTRHGLIRFHAITQD
;
A
#
# COMPACT_ATOMS: atom_id res chain seq x y z
N ASP A 1 11.79 2.44 -3.42
CA ASP A 1 10.61 2.75 -4.26
C ASP A 1 10.63 1.92 -5.53
N GLN A 2 11.69 1.99 -6.34
CA GLN A 2 11.92 1.10 -7.47
C GLN A 2 12.46 -0.26 -7.03
N ALA A 3 11.98 -1.30 -7.71
CA ALA A 3 12.59 -2.62 -7.60
C ALA A 3 14.00 -2.59 -8.21
N PRO A 4 14.95 -3.38 -7.69
CA PRO A 4 16.24 -3.61 -8.36
C PRO A 4 16.02 -4.27 -9.72
N GLU A 5 17.04 -4.24 -10.59
CA GLU A 5 16.97 -4.84 -11.93
C GLU A 5 16.62 -6.34 -11.90
N ASP A 6 17.22 -7.06 -10.93
CA ASP A 6 16.96 -8.49 -10.68
C ASP A 6 16.33 -8.70 -9.29
N PRO A 7 15.00 -8.49 -9.14
CA PRO A 7 14.35 -8.65 -7.86
C PRO A 7 14.15 -10.14 -7.52
N ILE A 8 14.32 -10.47 -6.24
CA ILE A 8 13.97 -11.79 -5.71
C ILE A 8 12.48 -11.80 -5.39
N PHE A 9 11.76 -12.79 -5.90
CA PHE A 9 10.32 -12.95 -5.68
C PHE A 9 10.03 -13.88 -4.47
N PRO A 10 8.94 -13.65 -3.72
CA PRO A 10 8.03 -12.51 -3.85
C PRO A 10 8.57 -11.24 -3.21
N TYR A 11 8.12 -10.08 -3.68
CA TYR A 11 8.49 -8.79 -3.10
C TYR A 11 7.33 -7.79 -3.12
N LEU A 12 7.47 -6.73 -2.34
CA LEU A 12 6.57 -5.58 -2.33
C LEU A 12 7.33 -4.33 -2.75
N SER A 13 6.75 -3.53 -3.63
CA SER A 13 7.19 -2.18 -3.93
C SER A 13 6.05 -1.19 -3.67
N TYR A 14 6.35 0.10 -3.62
CA TYR A 14 5.35 1.15 -3.51
C TYR A 14 5.50 2.10 -4.70
N GLY A 15 4.35 2.52 -5.22
CA GLY A 15 4.25 3.39 -6.38
C GLY A 15 3.99 4.84 -5.97
N GLU A 16 3.10 5.49 -6.73
CA GLU A 16 2.70 6.87 -6.49
C GLU A 16 2.17 7.08 -5.08
N ILE A 17 2.62 8.18 -4.47
CA ILE A 17 2.13 8.73 -3.22
C ILE A 17 1.59 10.12 -3.52
N LYS A 18 0.34 10.37 -3.12
CA LYS A 18 -0.30 11.69 -3.22
C LYS A 18 -0.64 12.17 -1.82
N SER A 19 -0.32 13.43 -1.54
CA SER A 19 -0.67 14.11 -0.29
C SER A 19 -1.48 15.35 -0.61
N GLU A 20 -2.60 15.53 0.08
CA GLU A 20 -3.51 16.65 -0.08
C GLU A 20 -3.75 17.32 1.26
N ASN A 21 -3.67 18.65 1.29
CA ASN A 21 -4.09 19.42 2.45
C ASN A 21 -5.62 19.43 2.50
N ILE A 22 -6.18 18.87 3.56
CA ILE A 22 -7.62 18.80 3.82
C ILE A 22 -7.97 19.50 5.13
N SER A 23 -7.18 20.50 5.51
CA SER A 23 -7.35 21.27 6.74
C SER A 23 -8.72 21.93 6.78
N ALA A 24 -9.37 21.83 7.93
CA ALA A 24 -10.68 22.41 8.18
C ALA A 24 -10.77 22.89 9.64
N ASP A 25 -11.54 23.96 9.87
CA ASP A 25 -11.86 24.48 11.20
C ASP A 25 -10.64 24.70 12.12
N GLY A 26 -9.50 25.10 11.54
CA GLY A 26 -8.25 25.37 12.27
C GLY A 26 -7.42 24.13 12.62
N MET A 27 -7.85 22.92 12.22
CA MET A 27 -7.04 21.71 12.32
C MET A 27 -6.21 21.50 11.05
N VAL A 28 -4.91 21.27 11.21
CA VAL A 28 -4.01 20.94 10.09
C VAL A 28 -4.10 19.46 9.80
N LEU A 29 -4.69 19.11 8.67
CA LEU A 29 -4.93 17.73 8.25
C LEU A 29 -4.38 17.47 6.86
N PHE A 30 -3.79 16.29 6.68
CA PHE A 30 -3.34 15.81 5.38
C PHE A 30 -3.94 14.43 5.07
N ALA A 31 -4.48 14.30 3.86
CA ALA A 31 -4.89 13.03 3.30
C ALA A 31 -3.77 12.48 2.40
N HIS A 32 -3.36 11.25 2.65
CA HIS A 32 -2.32 10.56 1.91
C HIS A 32 -2.92 9.34 1.21
N THR A 33 -2.67 9.20 -0.08
CA THR A 33 -3.00 7.99 -0.84
C THR A 33 -1.72 7.38 -1.38
N MET A 34 -1.53 6.08 -1.17
CA MET A 34 -0.36 5.33 -1.61
C MET A 34 -0.78 4.04 -2.33
N SER A 35 -0.08 3.69 -3.40
CA SER A 35 -0.21 2.39 -4.06
C SER A 35 0.89 1.45 -3.61
N LEU A 36 0.54 0.27 -3.10
CA LEU A 36 1.45 -0.83 -2.81
C LEU A 36 1.28 -1.92 -3.86
N HIS A 37 2.40 -2.44 -4.35
CA HIS A 37 2.47 -3.42 -5.41
C HIS A 37 3.12 -4.69 -4.86
N VAL A 38 2.41 -5.82 -4.91
CA VAL A 38 2.92 -7.13 -4.52
C VAL A 38 3.22 -7.95 -5.76
N TRP A 39 4.41 -8.55 -5.83
CA TRP A 39 4.87 -9.28 -7.00
C TRP A 39 5.23 -10.70 -6.61
N SER A 40 4.68 -11.68 -7.33
CA SER A 40 4.88 -13.11 -7.09
C SER A 40 5.04 -13.84 -8.41
N ARG A 41 5.94 -14.84 -8.46
CA ARG A 41 6.08 -15.77 -9.58
C ARG A 41 5.52 -17.17 -9.27
N TYR A 42 4.79 -17.31 -8.16
CA TYR A 42 4.10 -18.54 -7.83
C TYR A 42 3.07 -18.89 -8.93
N ALA A 43 2.91 -20.18 -9.22
CA ALA A 43 2.04 -20.65 -10.31
C ALA A 43 0.56 -20.25 -10.10
N GLY A 44 0.13 -20.18 -8.84
CA GLY A 44 -1.22 -19.79 -8.45
C GLY A 44 -1.33 -18.33 -8.00
N ARG A 45 -2.48 -18.01 -7.40
CA ARG A 45 -2.75 -16.71 -6.76
C ARG A 45 -2.61 -16.75 -5.23
N ALA A 46 -2.34 -17.91 -4.66
CA ALA A 46 -2.31 -18.09 -3.20
C ALA A 46 -1.25 -17.20 -2.54
N GLU A 47 0.00 -17.21 -3.04
CA GLU A 47 1.09 -16.42 -2.47
C GLU A 47 0.79 -14.91 -2.51
N VAL A 48 0.37 -14.38 -3.66
CA VAL A 48 0.03 -12.95 -3.77
C VAL A 48 -1.14 -12.57 -2.86
N LEU A 49 -2.19 -13.40 -2.78
CA LEU A 49 -3.35 -13.13 -1.94
C LEU A 49 -3.00 -13.19 -0.45
N GLN A 50 -2.16 -14.13 -0.03
CA GLN A 50 -1.69 -14.23 1.36
C GLN A 50 -0.87 -13.01 1.77
N ILE A 51 0.02 -12.54 0.90
CA ILE A 51 0.80 -11.33 1.16
C ILE A 51 -0.12 -10.10 1.20
N MET A 52 -1.05 -9.98 0.26
CA MET A 52 -2.00 -8.87 0.23
C MET A 52 -2.88 -8.82 1.49
N ASP A 53 -3.38 -9.97 1.95
CA ASP A 53 -4.18 -10.08 3.17
C ASP A 53 -3.37 -9.69 4.42
N ALA A 54 -2.12 -10.14 4.52
CA ALA A 54 -1.23 -9.76 5.61
C ALA A 54 -0.94 -8.24 5.60
N VAL A 55 -0.67 -7.66 4.44
CA VAL A 55 -0.43 -6.21 4.29
C VAL A 55 -1.67 -5.41 4.65
N ALA A 56 -2.84 -5.75 4.09
CA ALA A 56 -4.09 -5.07 4.39
C ALA A 56 -4.44 -5.15 5.88
N THR A 57 -4.28 -6.34 6.49
CA THR A 57 -4.52 -6.55 7.93
C THR A 57 -3.62 -5.67 8.79
N VAL A 58 -2.33 -5.55 8.44
CA VAL A 58 -1.41 -4.67 9.17
C VAL A 58 -1.84 -3.22 9.00
N LEU A 59 -2.12 -2.77 7.78
CA LEU A 59 -2.47 -1.37 7.51
C LEU A 59 -3.77 -0.96 8.22
N ASP A 60 -4.83 -1.77 8.15
CA ASP A 60 -6.13 -1.47 8.73
C ASP A 60 -6.14 -1.54 10.26
N LYS A 61 -5.30 -2.40 10.87
CA LYS A 61 -5.24 -2.57 12.34
C LYS A 61 -4.10 -1.78 12.98
N SER A 62 -3.20 -1.22 12.20
CA SER A 62 -2.01 -0.56 12.73
C SER A 62 -2.35 0.79 13.34
N ARG A 63 -1.88 0.98 14.58
CA ARG A 63 -1.62 2.32 15.12
C ARG A 63 -0.21 2.71 14.67
N LEU A 64 -0.05 3.09 13.40
CA LEU A 64 1.24 3.54 12.89
C LEU A 64 1.70 4.72 13.76
N THR A 65 2.83 4.55 14.41
CA THR A 65 3.46 5.63 15.16
C THR A 65 4.28 6.44 14.17
N LEU A 66 3.92 7.70 13.98
CA LEU A 66 4.59 8.62 13.09
C LEU A 66 5.47 9.58 13.92
N SER A 67 6.62 9.95 13.38
CA SER A 67 7.45 11.00 13.97
C SER A 67 6.99 12.36 13.46
N GLY A 68 6.45 13.20 14.35
CA GLY A 68 6.10 14.58 14.02
C GLY A 68 4.65 14.81 13.57
N SER A 69 3.84 13.76 13.44
CA SER A 69 2.40 13.85 13.18
C SER A 69 1.65 12.73 13.88
N GLN A 70 0.32 12.85 13.97
CA GLN A 70 -0.56 11.83 14.52
C GLN A 70 -1.37 11.18 13.41
N LEU A 71 -1.42 9.85 13.41
CA LEU A 71 -2.32 9.11 12.53
C LEU A 71 -3.76 9.24 13.05
N VAL A 72 -4.62 9.86 12.26
CA VAL A 72 -6.06 10.01 12.55
C VAL A 72 -6.83 8.78 12.08
N SER A 73 -6.58 8.34 10.85
CA SER A 73 -7.17 7.12 10.29
C SER A 73 -6.28 6.52 9.22
N ALA A 74 -6.40 5.20 9.04
CA ALA A 74 -5.69 4.41 8.04
C ALA A 74 -6.63 3.30 7.57
N HIS A 75 -6.78 3.12 6.26
CA HIS A 75 -7.55 2.03 5.70
C HIS A 75 -7.18 1.72 4.25
N VAL A 76 -7.42 0.48 3.83
CA VAL A 76 -7.38 0.09 2.42
C VAL A 76 -8.62 0.62 1.69
N LEU A 77 -8.41 1.39 0.62
CA LEU A 77 -9.47 1.86 -0.28
C LEU A 77 -9.92 0.77 -1.26
N PHE A 78 -8.96 0.07 -1.84
CA PHE A 78 -9.24 -1.07 -2.70
C PHE A 78 -8.02 -2.00 -2.77
N ALA A 79 -8.28 -3.27 -3.11
CA ALA A 79 -7.26 -4.26 -3.40
C ALA A 79 -7.68 -5.08 -4.62
N ASP A 80 -6.76 -5.35 -5.53
CA ASP A 80 -6.99 -6.17 -6.71
C ASP A 80 -5.75 -7.00 -7.07
N THR A 81 -5.91 -8.11 -7.79
CA THR A 81 -4.79 -8.89 -8.29
C THR A 81 -5.01 -9.36 -9.71
N PHE A 82 -3.97 -9.21 -10.53
CA PHE A 82 -3.97 -9.53 -11.94
C PHE A 82 -2.64 -10.15 -12.37
N ARG A 83 -2.56 -10.56 -13.63
CA ARG A 83 -1.32 -11.05 -14.24
C ARG A 83 -0.58 -9.86 -14.84
N ALA A 84 0.72 -9.77 -14.59
CA ALA A 84 1.57 -8.75 -15.20
C ALA A 84 1.70 -8.98 -16.71
N GLN A 85 2.20 -7.96 -17.43
CA GLN A 85 2.39 -8.02 -18.89
C GLN A 85 3.34 -9.14 -19.33
N ASP A 86 4.27 -9.57 -18.47
CA ASP A 86 5.20 -10.66 -18.75
C ASP A 86 4.54 -12.06 -18.83
N GLY A 87 3.24 -12.16 -18.51
CA GLY A 87 2.47 -13.39 -18.58
C GLY A 87 2.79 -14.43 -17.51
N HIS A 88 3.78 -14.21 -16.65
CA HIS A 88 4.22 -15.18 -15.64
C HIS A 88 4.10 -14.65 -14.21
N THR A 89 4.23 -13.35 -14.02
CA THR A 89 4.18 -12.71 -12.71
C THR A 89 2.74 -12.38 -12.33
N ARG A 90 2.38 -12.64 -11.07
CA ARG A 90 1.19 -12.12 -10.41
C ARG A 90 1.51 -10.77 -9.80
N HIS A 91 0.63 -9.81 -10.03
CA HIS A 91 0.71 -8.47 -9.50
C HIS A 91 -0.52 -8.22 -8.63
N GLY A 92 -0.30 -7.99 -7.35
CA GLY A 92 -1.28 -7.47 -6.41
C GLY A 92 -1.16 -5.96 -6.28
N LEU A 93 -2.28 -5.25 -6.25
CA LEU A 93 -2.35 -3.80 -6.03
C LEU A 93 -3.20 -3.54 -4.80
N ILE A 94 -2.66 -2.79 -3.84
CA ILE A 94 -3.39 -2.28 -2.69
C ILE A 94 -3.31 -0.76 -2.73
N ARG A 95 -4.46 -0.09 -2.70
CA ARG A 95 -4.51 1.35 -2.49
C ARG A 95 -4.83 1.64 -1.04
N PHE A 96 -3.89 2.29 -0.37
CA PHE A 96 -3.97 2.66 1.03
C PHE A 96 -4.27 4.15 1.16
N HIS A 97 -5.12 4.51 2.12
CA HIS A 97 -5.44 5.88 2.47
C HIS A 97 -5.21 6.13 3.96
N ALA A 98 -4.52 7.22 4.27
CA ALA A 98 -4.29 7.66 5.63
C ALA A 98 -4.59 9.15 5.80
N ILE A 99 -5.15 9.52 6.94
CA ILE A 99 -5.27 10.91 7.36
C ILE A 99 -4.31 11.13 8.52
N THR A 100 -3.49 12.16 8.43
CA THR A 100 -2.61 12.61 9.50
C THR A 100 -2.98 14.01 9.96
N GLN A 101 -2.61 14.30 11.21
CA GLN A 101 -2.75 15.60 11.84
C GLN A 101 -1.38 16.08 12.35
N ASP A 102 -1.06 17.34 12.08
CA ASP A 102 0.10 18.05 12.63
C ASP A 102 -0.26 18.79 13.93
#